data_AF-X0SSX1-F1
#
_entry.id   AF-X0SSX1-F1
#
_cell.length_a   1.000
_cell.length_b   1.000
_cell.length_c   1.000
_cell.angle_alpha   90.00
_cell.angle_beta   90.00
_cell.angle_gamma   90.00
#
_symmetry.space_group_name_H-M   'P 1'
#
loop_
_entity.id
_entity.type
_entity.pdbx_description
1 polymer ?
#
loop_
_entity_poly.entity_id
_entity_poly.type
_entity_poly.pdbx_seq_one_letter_code
_entity_poly.pdbx_strand_id
1 'polypeptide(L)'
;MDMINIQSDRLKKIGTEIFKAQGMSDERASFIAETLVEASLTGHDSHGVSYYVRYSERIKDGFIDPEGEPAIAKETPTTALIDGRWAPGQITAFRAMETAVEK
;
A
#
# COMPACT_ATOMS: atom_id res chain seq x y z
N MET A 1 -27.41 11.81 7.46
CA MET A 1 -25.97 12.09 7.68
C MET A 1 -25.49 12.69 6.38
N ASP A 2 -25.01 13.93 6.40
CA ASP A 2 -24.53 14.55 5.16
C ASP A 2 -23.25 13.86 4.71
N MET A 3 -23.27 13.34 3.49
CA MET A 3 -22.14 12.63 2.91
C MET A 3 -21.29 13.64 2.15
N ILE A 4 -20.03 13.77 2.55
CA ILE A 4 -19.08 14.63 1.85
C ILE A 4 -18.58 13.89 0.62
N ASN A 5 -18.79 14.46 -0.57
CA ASN A 5 -18.22 13.93 -1.80
C ASN A 5 -16.88 14.61 -2.09
N ILE A 6 -15.82 13.82 -2.24
CA ILE A 6 -14.48 14.29 -2.59
C ILE A 6 -14.03 13.53 -3.84
N GLN A 7 -13.52 14.27 -4.83
CA GLN A 7 -13.01 13.66 -6.06
C GLN A 7 -11.82 12.73 -5.76
N SER A 8 -11.79 11.56 -6.40
CA SER A 8 -10.75 10.54 -6.22
C SER A 8 -9.34 11.08 -6.47
N ASP A 9 -9.15 11.85 -7.54
CA ASP A 9 -7.84 12.45 -7.87
C ASP A 9 -7.31 13.37 -6.77
N ARG A 10 -8.21 14.07 -6.06
CA ARG A 10 -7.82 14.90 -4.92
C ARG A 10 -7.36 14.02 -3.76
N LEU A 11 -8.05 12.90 -3.49
CA LEU A 11 -7.67 11.96 -2.43
C LEU A 11 -6.37 11.22 -2.75
N LYS A 12 -6.12 10.87 -4.02
CA LYS A 12 -4.85 10.28 -4.47
C LYS A 12 -3.69 11.23 -4.19
N LYS A 13 -3.79 12.49 -4.65
CA LYS A 13 -2.76 13.52 -4.42
C LYS A 13 -2.47 13.75 -2.93
N ILE A 14 -3.51 13.81 -2.09
CA ILE A 14 -3.34 13.96 -0.64
C ILE A 14 -2.60 12.76 -0.05
N GLY A 15 -3.00 11.54 -0.40
CA GLY A 15 -2.34 10.32 0.08
C GLY A 15 -0.88 10.24 -0.35
N THR A 16 -0.58 10.56 -1.62
CA THR A 16 0.78 10.59 -2.16
C THR A 16 1.68 11.53 -1.35
N GLU A 17 1.23 12.76 -1.09
CA GLU A 17 2.03 13.73 -0.34
C GLU A 17 2.20 13.33 1.15
N ILE A 18 1.17 12.72 1.76
CA ILE A 18 1.27 12.18 3.13
C ILE A 18 2.35 11.11 3.22
N PHE A 19 2.38 10.16 2.28
CA PHE A 19 3.33 9.05 2.33
C PHE A 19 4.75 9.47 1.93
N LYS A 20 4.90 10.40 0.97
CA LYS A 20 6.20 11.02 0.64
C LYS A 20 6.82 11.74 1.83
N ALA A 21 6.00 12.49 2.57
CA ALA A 21 6.45 13.17 3.79
C ALA A 21 6.98 12.21 4.87
N GLN A 22 6.66 10.91 4.75
CA GLN A 22 7.08 9.85 5.67
C GLN A 22 8.22 8.98 5.11
N GLY A 23 8.85 9.42 4.03
CA GLY A 23 10.05 8.80 3.48
C GLY A 23 9.82 7.84 2.32
N MET A 24 8.59 7.68 1.83
CA MET A 24 8.35 6.90 0.62
C MET A 24 8.79 7.63 -0.65
N SER A 25 9.28 6.88 -1.63
CA SER A 25 9.46 7.38 -3.01
C SER A 25 8.12 7.79 -3.65
N ASP A 26 8.18 8.64 -4.68
CA ASP A 26 6.99 9.17 -5.37
C ASP A 26 6.14 8.05 -6.01
N GLU A 27 6.81 7.10 -6.65
CA GLU A 27 6.18 5.91 -7.25
C GLU A 27 5.46 5.06 -6.20
N ARG A 28 6.14 4.75 -5.09
CA ARG A 28 5.57 3.94 -4.02
C ARG A 28 4.40 4.63 -3.32
N ALA A 29 4.56 5.91 -3.01
CA ALA A 29 3.54 6.71 -2.36
C ALA A 29 2.28 6.85 -3.24
N SER A 30 2.46 7.09 -4.54
CA SER A 30 1.35 7.17 -5.50
C SER A 30 0.64 5.83 -5.66
N PHE A 31 1.37 4.72 -5.77
CA PHE A 31 0.80 3.37 -5.82
C PHE A 31 -0.05 3.05 -4.57
N ILE A 32 0.47 3.29 -3.36
CA ILE A 32 -0.27 3.02 -2.12
C ILE A 32 -1.51 3.91 -2.02
N ALA A 33 -1.39 5.21 -2.32
CA ALA A 33 -2.53 6.12 -2.30
C ALA A 33 -3.63 5.70 -3.30
N GLU A 34 -3.24 5.26 -4.50
CA GLU A 34 -4.16 4.76 -5.51
C GLU A 34 -4.93 3.53 -5.03
N THR A 35 -4.25 2.52 -4.48
CA THR A 35 -4.91 1.29 -3.98
C THR A 35 -5.94 1.57 -2.88
N LEU A 36 -5.67 2.53 -1.98
CA LEU A 36 -6.59 2.93 -0.91
C LEU A 36 -7.79 3.73 -1.44
N VAL A 37 -7.57 4.58 -2.44
CA VAL A 37 -8.67 5.28 -3.11
C VAL A 37 -9.55 4.30 -3.89
N GLU A 38 -8.96 3.31 -4.56
CA GLU A 38 -9.69 2.26 -5.27
C GLU A 38 -10.55 1.41 -4.31
N ALA A 39 -10.00 1.04 -3.14
CA ALA A 39 -10.78 0.38 -2.11
C ALA A 39 -12.02 1.21 -1.70
N SER A 40 -11.87 2.54 -1.59
CA SER A 40 -13.01 3.43 -1.29
C SER A 40 -14.01 3.47 -2.46
N LEU A 41 -13.54 3.60 -3.70
CA LEU A 41 -14.38 3.66 -4.90
C LEU A 41 -15.16 2.36 -5.16
N THR A 42 -14.64 1.23 -4.72
CA THR A 42 -15.30 -0.08 -4.82
C THR A 42 -16.22 -0.39 -3.63
N GLY A 43 -16.42 0.56 -2.71
CA GLY A 43 -17.32 0.42 -1.55
C GLY A 43 -16.69 -0.28 -0.34
N HIS A 44 -15.38 -0.49 -0.32
CA HIS A 44 -14.63 -1.10 0.78
C HIS A 44 -13.97 -0.03 1.68
N ASP A 45 -14.76 0.93 2.17
CA ASP A 45 -14.26 2.09 2.94
C ASP A 45 -13.45 1.71 4.20
N SER A 46 -13.72 0.54 4.79
CA SER A 46 -12.97 -0.01 5.91
C SER A 46 -11.51 -0.32 5.59
N HIS A 47 -11.14 -0.35 4.30
CA HIS A 47 -9.78 -0.54 3.79
C HIS A 47 -9.36 0.62 2.88
N GLY A 48 -10.13 1.71 2.87
CA GLY A 48 -9.97 2.84 1.97
C GLY A 48 -9.11 3.98 2.54
N VAL A 49 -9.46 5.22 2.20
CA VAL A 49 -8.69 6.43 2.58
C VAL A 49 -8.53 6.64 4.08
N SER A 50 -9.34 5.99 4.92
CA SER A 50 -9.17 5.98 6.38
C SER A 50 -7.79 5.43 6.80
N TYR A 51 -7.17 4.60 5.97
CA TYR A 51 -5.84 4.03 6.24
C TYR A 51 -4.69 5.00 6.02
N TYR A 52 -4.92 6.20 5.46
CA TYR A 52 -3.89 7.24 5.44
C TYR A 52 -3.39 7.56 6.85
N VAL A 53 -4.30 7.70 7.81
CA VAL A 53 -3.94 7.95 9.22
C VAL A 53 -3.28 6.73 9.84
N ARG A 54 -3.92 5.55 9.70
CA ARG A 54 -3.45 4.30 10.32
C ARG A 54 -2.07 3.88 9.83
N TYR A 55 -1.80 3.97 8.52
CA TYR A 55 -0.47 3.67 8.00
C TYR A 55 0.55 4.71 8.41
N SER A 56 0.17 5.98 8.51
CA SER A 56 1.09 7.01 8.99
C SER A 56 1.55 6.74 10.42
N GLU A 57 0.63 6.35 11.30
CA GLU A 57 0.95 5.93 12.67
C GLU A 57 1.88 4.71 12.68
N ARG A 58 1.57 3.69 11.87
CA ARG A 58 2.38 2.47 11.78
C ARG A 58 3.78 2.70 11.22
N ILE A 59 3.93 3.61 10.26
CA ILE A 59 5.24 4.04 9.73
C ILE A 59 6.02 4.75 10.83
N LYS A 60 5.39 5.73 11.50
CA LYS A 60 6.01 6.47 12.59
C LYS A 60 6.47 5.57 13.74
N ASP A 61 5.70 4.54 14.05
CA ASP A 61 6.00 3.57 15.11
C ASP A 61 7.02 2.48 14.68
N GLY A 62 7.49 2.52 13.42
CA GLY A 62 8.47 1.56 12.89
C GLY A 62 7.91 0.18 12.56
N PHE A 63 6.59 0.02 12.50
CA PHE A 63 5.92 -1.23 12.10
C PHE A 63 5.80 -1.40 10.58
N ILE A 64 5.99 -0.32 9.83
CA ILE A 64 6.08 -0.34 8.37
C ILE A 64 7.37 0.38 8.00
N ASP A 65 8.25 -0.30 7.27
CA ASP A 65 9.39 0.31 6.60
C ASP A 65 8.88 0.96 5.31
N PRO A 66 8.90 2.31 5.18
CA PRO A 66 8.42 3.02 4.01
C PRO A 66 9.05 2.51 2.71
N GLU A 67 10.33 2.16 2.75
CA GLU A 67 11.12 1.70 1.60
C GLU A 67 11.54 0.22 1.75
N GLY A 68 10.84 -0.53 2.61
CA GLY A 68 11.06 -1.96 2.78
C GLY A 68 10.86 -2.70 1.45
N GLU A 69 11.72 -3.69 1.18
CA GLU A 69 11.70 -4.47 -0.06
C GLU A 69 11.43 -5.95 0.22
N PRO A 70 10.29 -6.51 -0.22
CA PRO A 70 9.98 -7.92 -0.03
C PRO A 70 10.95 -8.80 -0.82
N ALA A 71 11.27 -9.99 -0.29
CA ALA A 71 12.22 -10.90 -0.92
C ALA A 71 11.71 -12.36 -0.92
N ILE A 72 12.03 -13.11 -1.97
CA ILE A 72 11.76 -14.55 -2.01
C ILE A 72 12.72 -15.23 -1.03
N ALA A 73 12.16 -15.86 0.01
CA ALA A 73 12.90 -16.62 1.00
C ALA A 73 13.10 -18.08 0.56
N LYS A 74 12.14 -18.63 -0.18
CA LYS A 74 12.19 -19.99 -0.73
C LYS A 74 11.27 -20.12 -1.93
N GLU A 75 11.62 -20.96 -2.90
CA GLU A 75 10.73 -21.26 -4.01
C GLU A 75 10.82 -22.73 -4.47
N THR A 76 9.77 -23.14 -5.17
CA THR A 76 9.68 -24.38 -5.94
C THR A 76 9.14 -24.04 -7.34
N PRO A 77 8.98 -25.01 -8.26
CA PRO A 77 8.38 -24.74 -9.57
C PRO A 77 6.97 -24.13 -9.48
N THR A 78 6.18 -24.45 -8.45
CA THR A 78 4.76 -24.03 -8.36
C THR A 78 4.43 -23.24 -7.09
N THR A 79 5.40 -22.94 -6.23
CA THR A 79 5.18 -22.17 -4.98
C THR A 79 6.33 -21.23 -4.67
N ALA A 80 6.06 -20.15 -3.93
CA ALA A 80 7.07 -19.26 -3.36
C ALA A 80 6.69 -18.85 -1.92
N LEU A 81 7.69 -18.68 -1.07
CA LEU A 81 7.61 -18.05 0.24
C LEU A 81 8.29 -16.69 0.15
N ILE A 82 7.56 -15.63 0.48
CA ILE A 82 8.05 -14.25 0.43
C ILE A 82 8.12 -13.69 1.84
N ASP A 83 9.30 -13.20 2.22
CA ASP A 83 9.51 -12.39 3.41
C ASP A 83 9.18 -10.94 3.05
N GLY A 84 8.14 -10.39 3.69
CA GLY A 84 7.68 -9.03 3.44
C GLY A 84 8.62 -7.95 3.98
N ARG A 85 9.58 -8.29 4.87
CA ARG A 85 10.57 -7.35 5.43
C ARG A 85 9.98 -6.01 5.89
N TRP A 86 8.81 -6.06 6.50
CA TRP A 86 8.06 -4.89 6.98
C TRP A 86 7.72 -3.85 5.90
N ALA A 87 7.86 -4.19 4.61
CA ALA A 87 7.39 -3.37 3.51
C ALA A 87 5.87 -3.12 3.61
N PRO A 88 5.34 -2.07 2.96
CA PRO A 88 3.91 -1.86 2.87
C PRO A 88 3.24 -3.12 2.31
N GLY A 89 2.11 -3.51 2.90
CA GLY A 89 1.42 -4.76 2.55
C GLY A 89 1.09 -4.85 1.06
N GLN A 90 0.73 -3.72 0.44
CA GLN A 90 0.45 -3.63 -1.00
C GLN A 90 1.68 -3.92 -1.86
N ILE A 91 2.88 -3.49 -1.44
CA ILE A 91 4.14 -3.76 -2.16
C ILE A 91 4.48 -5.25 -2.06
N THR A 92 4.34 -5.83 -0.87
CA THR A 92 4.55 -7.28 -0.67
C THR A 92 3.56 -8.10 -1.49
N ALA A 93 2.27 -7.73 -1.48
CA ALA A 93 1.23 -8.43 -2.22
C ALA A 93 1.41 -8.30 -3.74
N PHE A 94 1.82 -7.14 -4.24
CA PHE A 94 2.13 -6.93 -5.65
C PHE A 94 3.24 -7.87 -6.11
N ARG A 95 4.38 -7.88 -5.39
CA ARG A 95 5.50 -8.79 -5.69
C ARG A 95 5.10 -10.26 -5.62
N ALA A 96 4.27 -10.62 -4.65
CA ALA A 96 3.75 -11.98 -4.52
C ALA A 96 2.88 -12.39 -5.70
N MET A 97 2.02 -11.49 -6.18
CA MET A 97 1.17 -11.76 -7.33
C MET A 97 1.98 -11.88 -8.62
N GLU A 98 2.97 -11.01 -8.86
CA GLU A 98 3.89 -11.13 -9.99
C GLU A 98 4.57 -12.52 -9.99
N THR A 99 5.12 -12.90 -8.83
CA THR A 99 5.80 -14.20 -8.66
C THR A 99 4.85 -15.37 -8.92
N ALA A 100 3.58 -15.25 -8.56
CA ALA A 100 2.58 -16.29 -8.77
C ALA A 100 2.15 -16.41 -10.24
N VAL A 101 2.06 -15.29 -10.96
CA VAL A 101 1.71 -15.27 -12.40
C VAL A 101 2.84 -15.83 -13.26
N GLU A 102 4.10 -15.61 -12.87
CA GLU A 102 5.27 -16.12 -13.60
C GLU A 102 5.47 -17.64 -13.47
N LYS A 103 4.86 -18.30 -12.49
CA LYS A 103 4.99 -19.74 -12.23
C LYS A 103 3.93 -20.55 -12.95
#